data_AF-A0A803R5Z4-F1
#
_entry.id   AF-A0A803R5Z4-F1
#
_cell.length_a   1.000
_cell.length_b   1.000
_cell.length_c   1.000
_cell.angle_alpha   90.00
_cell.angle_beta   90.00
_cell.angle_gamma   90.00
#
_symmetry.space_group_name_H-M   'P 1'
#
loop_
_entity.id
_entity.type
_entity.pdbx_description
1 polymer ?
#
loop_
_entity_poly.entity_id
_entity_poly.type
_entity_poly.pdbx_seq_one_letter_code
_entity_poly.pdbx_strand_id
1 'polypeptide(L)'
;MSLKYKVETANLLVYQVHDNNRSHIVNLENKTCSCQRFEYDEMPCSHAMAVLSKRNLSCYKYCSYYYTKEAFMATYEDSILPLGEATSWNIPDLIRNIVVLPPKHKRAAGRPKKQRYKNGLEAKAQVVCGQCHQRGHNKRSCKNDPVLKPPRKRKRS
;
A
#
# COMPACT_ATOMS: atom_id res chain seq x y z
N MET A 1 -4.18 16.44 -7.22
CA MET A 1 -4.66 16.83 -8.56
C MET A 1 -5.60 15.75 -9.02
N SER A 2 -6.86 16.07 -9.30
CA SER A 2 -7.84 15.09 -9.80
C SER A 2 -7.53 14.78 -11.26
N LEU A 3 -7.39 13.50 -11.62
CA LEU A 3 -7.24 13.07 -13.01
C LEU A 3 -8.56 13.34 -13.74
N LYS A 4 -8.53 14.18 -14.76
CA LYS A 4 -9.71 14.50 -15.58
C LYS A 4 -9.76 13.54 -16.76
N TYR A 5 -10.59 12.51 -16.65
CA TYR A 5 -10.83 11.59 -17.76
C TYR A 5 -11.98 12.09 -18.63
N LYS A 6 -11.78 12.10 -19.96
CA LYS A 6 -12.88 12.25 -20.93
C LYS A 6 -13.24 10.87 -21.45
N VAL A 7 -14.50 10.47 -21.33
CA VAL A 7 -14.98 9.15 -21.75
C VAL A 7 -15.88 9.30 -22.99
N GLU A 8 -15.54 8.61 -24.06
CA GLU A 8 -16.26 8.52 -25.32
C GLU A 8 -16.77 7.08 -25.52
N THR A 9 -18.02 6.95 -25.96
CA THR A 9 -18.65 5.65 -26.20
C THR A 9 -18.34 5.19 -27.61
N ALA A 10 -17.56 4.11 -27.76
CA ALA A 10 -17.32 3.49 -29.06
C ALA A 10 -18.43 2.48 -29.40
N ASN A 11 -18.87 1.70 -28.41
CA ASN A 11 -20.00 0.76 -28.50
C ASN A 11 -20.71 0.64 -27.12
N LEU A 12 -21.70 -0.24 -26.98
CA LEU A 12 -22.45 -0.50 -25.75
C LEU A 12 -21.53 -0.83 -24.56
N LEU A 13 -20.49 -1.64 -24.79
CA LEU A 13 -19.58 -2.14 -23.76
C LEU A 13 -18.11 -1.71 -23.96
N VAL A 14 -17.81 -0.98 -25.05
CA VAL A 14 -16.46 -0.51 -25.38
C VAL A 14 -16.39 1.01 -25.39
N TYR A 15 -15.36 1.56 -24.76
CA TYR A 15 -15.19 2.98 -24.50
C TYR A 15 -13.77 3.42 -24.79
N GLN A 16 -13.64 4.64 -25.29
CA GLN A 16 -12.36 5.32 -25.38
C GLN A 16 -12.27 6.35 -24.24
N VAL A 17 -11.21 6.26 -23.45
CA VAL A 17 -10.96 7.12 -22.28
C VAL A 17 -9.69 7.91 -22.54
N HIS A 18 -9.79 9.24 -22.52
CA HIS A 18 -8.64 10.12 -22.67
C HIS A 18 -8.12 10.53 -21.30
N ASP A 19 -6.88 10.13 -21.02
CA ASP A 19 -6.01 10.75 -20.01
C ASP A 19 -5.25 11.89 -20.71
N ASN A 20 -4.83 12.94 -20.00
CA ASN A 20 -4.38 14.22 -20.56
C ASN A 20 -3.42 14.12 -21.77
N ASN A 21 -2.62 13.04 -21.87
CA ASN A 21 -1.67 12.81 -22.97
C ASN A 21 -1.90 11.50 -23.77
N ARG A 22 -2.87 10.65 -23.41
CA ARG A 22 -3.05 9.29 -23.98
C ARG A 22 -4.51 8.90 -24.06
N SER A 23 -4.86 8.03 -25.00
CA SER A 23 -6.17 7.40 -25.02
C SER A 23 -6.06 5.91 -24.69
N HIS A 24 -7.05 5.42 -23.97
CA HIS A 24 -7.15 4.03 -23.53
C HIS A 24 -8.48 3.46 -23.97
N ILE A 25 -8.46 2.21 -24.42
CA ILE A 25 -9.69 1.48 -24.77
C ILE A 25 -10.07 0.64 -23.56
N VAL A 26 -11.31 0.76 -23.11
CA VAL A 26 -11.89 -0.02 -22.00
C VAL A 26 -13.00 -0.87 -22.57
N ASN A 27 -12.95 -2.18 -22.31
CA ASN A 27 -14.04 -3.11 -22.59
C ASN A 27 -14.59 -3.65 -21.27
N LEU A 28 -15.84 -3.31 -20.95
CA LEU A 28 -16.50 -3.71 -19.71
C LEU A 28 -16.95 -5.18 -19.71
N GLU A 29 -17.22 -5.76 -20.89
CA GLU A 29 -17.63 -7.16 -21.03
C GLU A 29 -16.48 -8.10 -20.69
N ASN A 30 -15.34 -7.86 -21.34
CA ASN A 30 -14.13 -8.66 -21.16
C ASN A 30 -13.29 -8.22 -19.95
N LYS A 31 -13.72 -7.17 -19.23
CA LYS A 31 -12.98 -6.56 -18.11
C LYS A 31 -11.54 -6.20 -18.48
N THR A 32 -11.35 -5.62 -19.67
CA THR A 32 -10.01 -5.25 -20.20
C THR A 32 -9.83 -3.75 -20.37
N CYS A 33 -8.59 -3.31 -20.31
CA CYS A 33 -8.20 -1.94 -20.60
C CYS A 33 -6.83 -1.91 -21.29
N SER A 34 -6.61 -1.07 -22.30
CA SER A 34 -5.30 -0.98 -22.96
C SER A 34 -4.15 -0.51 -22.05
N CYS A 35 -4.42 -0.07 -20.81
CA CYS A 35 -3.39 0.12 -19.79
C CYS A 35 -2.98 -1.19 -19.06
N GLN A 36 -3.62 -2.31 -19.41
CA GLN A 36 -3.47 -3.69 -18.91
C GLN A 36 -3.79 -3.90 -17.43
N ARG A 37 -3.97 -2.82 -16.66
CA ARG A 37 -4.26 -2.89 -15.21
C ARG A 37 -5.57 -3.58 -14.89
N PHE A 38 -6.59 -3.43 -15.73
CA PHE A 38 -7.89 -4.05 -15.48
C PHE A 38 -7.80 -5.59 -15.56
N GLU A 39 -7.02 -6.11 -16.51
CA GLU A 39 -6.76 -7.55 -16.63
C GLU A 39 -5.86 -8.04 -15.48
N TYR A 40 -4.72 -7.38 -15.26
CA TYR A 40 -3.72 -7.86 -14.30
C TYR A 40 -4.16 -7.79 -12.85
N ASP A 41 -4.77 -6.67 -12.46
CA ASP A 41 -5.23 -6.48 -11.08
C ASP A 41 -6.61 -7.13 -10.88
N GLU A 42 -7.23 -7.69 -11.92
CA GLU A 42 -8.60 -8.22 -11.96
C GLU A 42 -9.65 -7.31 -11.28
N MET A 43 -9.41 -6.00 -11.34
CA MET A 43 -10.17 -4.96 -10.67
C MET A 43 -10.21 -3.72 -11.57
N PRO A 44 -11.30 -2.93 -11.59
CA PRO A 44 -11.37 -1.74 -12.44
C PRO A 44 -10.20 -0.78 -12.22
N CYS A 45 -9.41 -0.57 -13.27
CA CYS A 45 -8.38 0.46 -13.29
C CYS A 45 -9.01 1.87 -13.28
N SER A 46 -8.19 2.93 -13.13
CA SER A 46 -8.69 4.30 -13.11
C SER A 46 -9.50 4.69 -14.35
N HIS A 47 -9.15 4.17 -15.53
CA HIS A 47 -9.91 4.37 -16.77
C HIS A 47 -11.26 3.66 -16.73
N ALA A 48 -11.29 2.39 -16.30
CA ALA A 48 -12.53 1.63 -16.15
C ALA A 48 -13.45 2.26 -15.10
N MET A 49 -12.90 2.74 -13.99
CA MET A 49 -13.62 3.51 -12.98
C MET A 49 -14.28 4.76 -13.55
N ALA A 50 -13.61 5.49 -14.45
CA ALA A 50 -14.20 6.64 -15.13
C ALA A 50 -15.42 6.25 -16.01
N VAL A 51 -15.30 5.14 -16.75
CA VAL A 51 -16.40 4.60 -17.56
C VAL A 51 -17.59 4.18 -16.68
N LEU A 52 -17.32 3.42 -15.62
CA LEU A 52 -18.32 2.92 -14.68
C LEU A 52 -19.06 4.07 -13.99
N SER A 53 -18.33 5.11 -13.58
CA SER A 53 -18.91 6.33 -13.03
C SER A 53 -19.81 7.03 -14.05
N LYS A 54 -19.39 7.18 -15.32
CA LYS A 54 -20.21 7.78 -16.38
C LYS A 54 -21.50 6.98 -16.65
N ARG A 55 -21.44 5.65 -16.57
CA ARG A 55 -22.59 4.74 -16.78
C ARG A 55 -23.44 4.52 -15.53
N ASN A 56 -23.05 5.10 -14.39
CA ASN A 56 -23.68 4.87 -13.09
C ASN A 56 -23.76 3.37 -12.72
N LEU A 57 -22.67 2.65 -13.00
CA LEU A 57 -22.55 1.22 -12.71
C LEU A 57 -21.69 1.00 -11.45
N SER A 58 -22.06 0.01 -10.65
CA SER A 58 -21.29 -0.38 -9.48
C SER A 58 -19.96 -1.02 -9.91
N CYS A 59 -18.85 -0.47 -9.43
CA CYS A 59 -17.51 -1.01 -9.74
C CYS A 59 -17.29 -2.41 -9.17
N TYR A 60 -17.92 -2.75 -8.04
CA TYR A 60 -17.78 -4.04 -7.38
C TYR A 60 -18.22 -5.21 -8.28
N LYS A 61 -19.19 -4.99 -9.18
CA LYS A 61 -19.63 -6.02 -10.15
C LYS A 61 -18.54 -6.37 -11.18
N TYR A 62 -17.56 -5.50 -11.34
CA TYR A 62 -16.49 -5.63 -12.32
C TYR A 62 -15.17 -6.11 -11.70
N CYS A 63 -15.09 -6.26 -10.38
CA CYS A 63 -13.99 -6.95 -9.73
C CYS A 63 -14.07 -8.46 -9.97
N SER A 64 -12.95 -9.15 -9.79
CA SER A 64 -12.90 -10.61 -9.71
C SER A 64 -13.48 -11.14 -8.40
N TYR A 65 -13.88 -12.41 -8.43
CA TYR A 65 -14.37 -13.15 -7.28
C TYR A 65 -13.38 -13.12 -6.11
N TYR A 66 -12.07 -13.13 -6.38
CA TYR A 66 -11.04 -13.14 -5.34
C TYR A 66 -11.04 -11.90 -4.42
N TYR A 67 -11.71 -10.82 -4.82
CA TYR A 67 -11.87 -9.62 -4.01
C TYR A 67 -13.17 -9.58 -3.21
N THR A 68 -13.98 -10.64 -3.22
CA THR A 68 -15.21 -10.69 -2.45
C THR A 68 -14.99 -11.25 -1.04
N LYS A 69 -15.92 -10.93 -0.14
CA LYS A 69 -15.91 -11.47 1.22
C LYS A 69 -16.01 -13.00 1.20
N GLU A 70 -16.81 -13.55 0.29
CA GLU A 70 -17.03 -14.98 0.16
C GLU A 70 -15.73 -15.71 -0.20
N ALA A 71 -14.95 -15.18 -1.16
CA ALA A 71 -13.64 -15.74 -1.49
C ALA A 71 -12.66 -15.66 -0.32
N PHE A 72 -12.65 -14.54 0.41
CA PHE A 72 -11.84 -14.40 1.62
C PHE A 72 -12.22 -15.44 2.68
N MET A 73 -13.52 -15.59 2.98
CA MET A 73 -13.99 -16.56 3.97
C MET A 73 -13.68 -17.99 3.54
N ALA A 74 -13.91 -18.35 2.27
CA ALA A 74 -13.59 -19.67 1.74
C ALA A 74 -12.09 -20.00 1.81
N THR A 75 -11.22 -18.99 1.58
CA THR A 75 -9.76 -19.17 1.66
C THR A 75 -9.29 -19.51 3.08
N TYR A 76 -10.00 -19.01 4.10
CA TYR A 76 -9.67 -19.18 5.52
C TYR A 76 -10.72 -19.99 6.28
N GLU A 77 -11.56 -20.76 5.57
CA GLU A 77 -12.60 -21.59 6.18
C GLU A 77 -11.97 -22.72 7.00
N ASP A 78 -10.88 -23.29 6.46
CA ASP A 78 -10.11 -24.32 7.12
C ASP A 78 -9.16 -23.76 8.18
N SER A 79 -9.01 -24.52 9.27
CA SER A 79 -8.04 -24.21 10.30
C SER A 79 -6.63 -24.47 9.82
N ILE A 80 -5.75 -23.47 9.93
CA ILE A 80 -4.31 -23.67 9.81
C ILE A 80 -3.87 -24.42 11.06
N LEU A 81 -3.74 -25.75 10.94
CA LEU A 81 -3.28 -26.59 12.04
C LEU A 81 -1.82 -26.24 12.37
N PRO A 82 -1.45 -26.17 13.66
CA PRO A 82 -0.06 -26.02 14.03
C PRO A 82 0.73 -27.20 13.49
N LEU A 83 1.90 -26.91 12.95
CA LEU A 83 2.84 -27.97 12.61
C LEU A 83 3.27 -28.66 13.90
N GLY A 84 3.31 -29.99 13.88
CA GLY A 84 3.84 -30.79 14.98
C GLY A 84 5.33 -30.51 15.21
N GLU A 85 5.94 -31.23 16.15
CA GLU A 85 7.36 -31.09 16.43
C GLU A 85 8.21 -31.38 15.18
N ALA A 86 9.20 -30.53 14.89
CA ALA A 86 10.02 -30.65 13.69
C ALA A 86 10.79 -31.99 13.60
N THR A 87 11.06 -32.62 14.74
CA THR A 87 11.68 -33.95 14.85
C THR A 87 10.82 -35.06 14.26
N SER A 88 9.50 -34.88 14.23
CA SER A 88 8.53 -35.84 13.68
C SER A 88 8.29 -35.68 12.17
N TRP A 89 8.83 -34.63 11.54
CA TRP A 89 8.56 -34.34 10.13
C TRP A 89 9.33 -35.30 9.23
N ASN A 90 8.62 -36.02 8.36
CA ASN A 90 9.22 -36.81 7.29
C ASN A 90 9.56 -35.90 6.10
N ILE A 91 10.77 -35.34 6.13
CA ILE A 91 11.30 -34.46 5.07
C ILE A 91 12.21 -35.28 4.16
N PRO A 92 11.86 -35.44 2.86
CA PRO A 92 12.72 -36.13 1.89
C PRO A 92 14.13 -35.55 1.85
N ASP A 93 15.14 -36.41 1.67
CA ASP A 93 16.55 -35.99 1.62
C ASP A 93 16.81 -34.93 0.55
N LEU A 94 16.09 -34.99 -0.58
CA LEU A 94 16.15 -33.98 -1.63
C LEU A 94 15.87 -32.58 -1.08
N ILE A 95 14.85 -32.42 -0.23
CA ILE A 95 14.45 -31.12 0.35
C ILE A 95 15.38 -30.75 1.50
N ARG A 96 15.70 -31.72 2.37
CA ARG A 96 16.61 -31.54 3.51
C ARG A 96 17.99 -31.02 3.07
N ASN A 97 18.45 -31.45 1.90
CA ASN A 97 19.75 -31.09 1.34
C ASN A 97 19.72 -29.82 0.47
N ILE A 98 18.57 -29.15 0.32
CA ILE A 98 18.50 -27.86 -0.39
C ILE A 98 19.23 -26.80 0.44
N VAL A 99 20.33 -26.30 -0.11
CA VAL A 99 21.03 -25.15 0.45
C VAL A 99 20.40 -23.86 -0.11
N VAL A 100 19.56 -23.20 0.70
CA VAL A 100 19.01 -21.89 0.37
C VAL A 100 20.05 -20.81 0.69
N LEU A 101 20.79 -20.39 -0.33
CA LEU A 101 21.75 -19.29 -0.19
C LEU A 101 21.02 -17.94 -0.19
N PRO A 102 21.53 -16.93 0.54
CA PRO A 102 20.99 -15.58 0.43
C PRO A 102 21.09 -15.10 -1.02
N PRO A 103 20.14 -14.26 -1.49
CA PRO A 103 20.25 -13.65 -2.81
C PRO A 103 21.61 -12.97 -2.94
N LYS A 104 22.28 -13.17 -4.08
CA LYS A 104 23.54 -12.50 -4.39
C LYS A 104 23.30 -11.01 -4.62
N HIS A 105 23.16 -10.24 -3.53
CA HIS A 105 22.95 -8.81 -3.59
C HIS A 105 24.30 -8.09 -3.69
N LYS A 106 24.62 -7.54 -4.86
CA LYS A 106 25.74 -6.61 -4.99
C LYS A 106 25.35 -5.29 -4.34
N ARG A 107 26.19 -4.77 -3.44
CA ARG A 107 26.05 -3.38 -3.00
C ARG A 107 26.15 -2.49 -4.24
N ALA A 108 25.22 -1.55 -4.39
CA ALA A 108 25.29 -0.57 -5.47
C ALA A 108 26.65 0.14 -5.42
N ALA A 109 27.21 0.44 -6.60
CA ALA A 109 28.46 1.17 -6.69
C ALA A 109 28.34 2.54 -6.00
N GLY A 110 29.36 2.90 -5.22
CA GLY A 110 29.43 4.19 -4.52
C GLY A 110 29.49 4.09 -3.00
N ARG A 111 29.63 5.25 -2.36
CA ARG A 111 29.76 5.36 -0.91
C ARG A 111 28.44 4.99 -0.22
N PRO A 112 28.44 4.08 0.78
CA PRO A 112 27.27 3.83 1.61
C PRO A 112 26.73 5.13 2.19
N LYS A 113 25.41 5.33 2.09
CA LYS A 113 24.78 6.51 2.67
C LYS A 113 24.86 6.44 4.20
N LYS A 114 25.20 7.56 4.84
CA LYS A 114 25.19 7.67 6.32
C LYS A 114 23.77 7.65 6.90
N GLN A 115 22.76 8.01 6.10
CA GLN A 115 21.37 8.13 6.54
C GLN A 115 20.44 7.43 5.55
N ARG A 116 19.39 6.80 6.07
CA ARG A 116 18.32 6.17 5.28
C ARG A 116 17.44 7.24 4.63
N TYR A 117 16.85 6.92 3.48
CA TYR A 117 15.74 7.70 2.93
C TYR A 117 14.51 7.54 3.82
N LYS A 118 13.99 8.66 4.34
CA LYS A 118 12.70 8.68 5.01
C LYS A 118 11.61 8.52 3.96
N ASN A 119 10.65 7.62 4.20
CA ASN A 119 9.48 7.53 3.33
C ASN A 119 8.55 8.75 3.54
N GLY A 120 7.60 8.98 2.64
CA GLY A 120 6.68 10.13 2.73
C GLY A 120 5.71 10.09 3.92
N LEU A 121 5.58 8.92 4.56
CA LEU A 121 4.72 8.68 5.72
C LEU A 121 5.46 8.90 7.06
N GLU A 122 6.79 8.96 7.03
CA GLU A 122 7.61 9.26 8.20
C GLU A 122 7.46 10.73 8.55
N ALA A 123 6.55 10.99 9.50
CA ALA A 123 6.36 12.31 10.06
C ALA A 123 7.70 12.86 10.57
N LYS A 124 8.05 14.08 10.14
CA LYS A 124 9.14 14.82 10.77
C LYS A 124 8.71 15.08 12.21
N ALA A 125 9.45 14.51 13.16
CA ALA A 125 9.24 14.78 14.58
C ALA A 125 9.23 16.30 14.78
N GLN A 126 8.09 16.84 15.23
CA GLN A 126 7.96 18.26 15.50
C GLN A 126 8.79 18.59 16.74
N VAL A 127 9.60 19.65 16.65
CA VAL A 127 10.37 20.14 17.79
C VAL A 127 9.39 20.64 18.85
N VAL A 128 9.48 20.08 20.06
CA VAL A 128 8.70 20.51 21.22
C VAL A 128 9.58 21.38 22.10
N CYS A 129 9.10 22.56 22.46
CA CYS A 129 9.84 23.49 23.31
C CYS A 129 9.95 22.95 24.74
N GLY A 130 11.17 22.86 25.29
CA GLY A 130 11.38 22.39 26.66
C GLY A 130 10.92 23.34 27.78
N GLN A 131 10.53 24.57 27.42
CA GLN A 131 10.10 25.65 28.32
C GLN A 131 8.57 25.83 28.33
N CYS A 132 7.95 25.98 27.15
CA CYS A 132 6.50 26.18 27.04
C CYS A 132 5.74 24.93 26.55
N HIS A 133 6.45 23.85 26.21
CA HIS A 133 5.87 22.57 25.72
C HIS A 133 5.03 22.64 24.44
N GLN A 134 5.04 23.80 23.77
CA GLN A 134 4.40 23.94 22.46
C GLN A 134 5.30 23.42 21.34
N ARG A 135 4.67 23.01 20.23
CA ARG A 135 5.33 22.47 19.04
C ARG A 135 5.79 23.59 18.12
N GLY A 136 6.82 23.33 17.31
CA GLY A 136 7.27 24.21 16.23
C GLY A 136 8.50 25.08 16.55
N HIS A 137 9.00 25.06 17.79
CA HIS A 137 10.18 25.82 18.18
C HIS A 137 10.95 25.14 19.33
N ASN A 138 12.22 25.50 19.52
CA ASN A 138 13.05 24.99 20.61
C ASN A 138 13.12 26.01 21.77
N LYS A 139 13.69 25.59 22.92
CA LYS A 139 13.82 26.47 24.10
C LYS A 139 14.59 27.77 23.81
N ARG A 140 15.58 27.74 22.91
CA ARG A 140 16.44 28.91 22.61
C ARG A 140 15.69 30.00 21.85
N SER A 141 14.70 29.63 21.04
CA SER A 141 13.87 30.56 20.26
C SER A 141 12.48 30.76 20.87
N CYS A 142 12.29 30.40 22.14
CA CYS A 142 11.01 30.49 22.82
C CYS A 142 10.74 31.93 23.24
N LYS A 143 9.63 32.51 22.76
CA LYS A 143 9.11 33.81 23.20
C LYS A 143 8.02 33.69 24.28
N ASN A 144 7.59 32.46 24.57
CA ASN A 144 6.55 32.19 25.55
C ASN A 144 7.13 32.07 26.95
N ASP A 145 6.33 32.46 27.94
CA ASP A 145 6.70 32.38 29.34
C ASP A 145 6.97 30.94 29.80
N PRO A 146 7.84 30.75 30.81
CA PRO A 146 8.12 29.43 31.37
C PRO A 146 6.87 28.83 32.01
N VAL A 147 6.47 27.64 31.56
CA VAL A 147 5.41 26.89 32.23
C VAL A 147 6.00 26.23 33.48
N LEU A 148 5.43 26.53 34.64
CA LEU A 148 5.78 25.87 35.90
C LEU A 148 5.50 24.37 35.77
N LYS A 149 6.54 23.56 35.82
CA LYS A 149 6.40 22.10 35.80
C LYS A 149 5.92 21.63 37.17
N PRO A 150 4.92 20.75 37.25
CA PRO A 150 4.60 20.10 38.52
C PRO A 150 5.82 19.31 39.01
N PRO A 151 6.04 19.22 40.33
CA PRO A 151 7.20 18.54 40.88
C PRO A 151 7.22 17.08 40.42
N ARG A 152 8.38 16.64 39.90
CA ARG A 152 8.58 15.23 39.51
C ARG A 152 8.41 14.37 40.76
N LYS A 153 7.37 13.54 40.80
CA LYS A 153 7.22 12.51 41.83
C LYS A 153 8.43 11.56 41.75
N ARG A 154 9.26 11.51 42.79
CA ARG A 154 10.35 10.54 42.91
C ARG A 154 9.70 9.14 42.91
N LYS A 155 10.08 8.28 41.97
CA LYS A 155 9.74 6.85 42.06
C LYS A 155 10.38 6.34 43.36
N ARG A 156 9.56 5.84 44.29
CA ARG A 156 10.05 5.08 45.44
C ARG A 156 10.71 3.82 44.86
N SER A 157 11.96 3.60 45.26
CA SER A 157 12.77 2.42 44.96
C SER A 157 12.08 1.15 45.46
#